data_AF-A0A850M476-F1
#
_entry.id   AF-A0A850M476-F1
#
_cell.length_a   1.000
_cell.length_b   1.000
_cell.length_c   1.000
_cell.angle_alpha   90.00
_cell.angle_beta   90.00
_cell.angle_gamma   90.00
#
_symmetry.space_group_name_H-M   'P 1'
#
loop_
_entity.id
_entity.type
_entity.pdbx_description
1 polymer ?
#
loop_
_entity_poly.entity_id
_entity_poly.type
_entity_poly.pdbx_seq_one_letter_code
_entity_poly.pdbx_strand_id
1 'polypeptide(L)'
;MKQEMKHYHPKGEEIISSFVNGINAYIDLTMKNSDLLPIEFRLLGIKPGYWDTEIVVSRHNGLFRNVQDEVRIAQLVNIIGADKVKSLYDFHPSA
;
A
#
# COMPACT_ATOMS: atom_id res chain seq x y z
N MET A 1 6.62 -12.13 7.58
CA MET A 1 5.96 -10.83 7.88
C MET A 1 6.29 -10.17 9.22
N LYS A 2 6.47 -10.87 10.35
CA LYS A 2 6.67 -10.21 11.67
C LYS A 2 7.77 -9.15 11.71
N GLN A 3 8.92 -9.43 11.09
CA GLN A 3 10.03 -8.47 11.00
C GLN A 3 9.63 -7.24 10.18
N GLU A 4 8.96 -7.44 9.04
CA GLU A 4 8.48 -6.38 8.17
C GLU A 4 7.53 -5.43 8.92
N MET A 5 6.57 -6.00 9.66
CA MET A 5 5.60 -5.22 10.43
C MET A 5 6.23 -4.32 11.48
N LYS A 6 7.36 -4.75 12.05
CA LYS A 6 8.11 -3.97 13.04
C LYS A 6 8.78 -2.71 12.45
N HIS A 7 8.98 -2.64 11.14
CA HIS A 7 9.44 -1.41 10.49
C HIS A 7 8.40 -0.29 10.54
N TYR A 8 7.11 -0.64 10.60
CA TYR A 8 6.03 0.35 10.66
C TYR A 8 5.70 0.78 12.10
N HIS A 9 5.80 -0.13 13.08
CA HIS A 9 5.57 0.17 14.49
C HIS A 9 6.12 -0.96 15.39
N PRO A 10 6.61 -0.71 16.63
CA PRO A 10 7.07 -1.77 17.54
C PRO A 10 6.01 -2.85 17.82
N LYS A 11 4.73 -2.47 17.80
CA LYS A 11 3.56 -3.36 17.92
C LYS A 11 2.92 -3.74 16.57
N GLY A 12 3.65 -3.59 15.46
CA GLY A 12 3.08 -3.73 14.11
C GLY A 12 2.38 -5.08 13.89
N GLU A 13 2.94 -6.16 14.42
CA GLU A 13 2.33 -7.49 14.34
C GLU A 13 0.93 -7.54 14.99
N GLU A 14 0.80 -7.01 16.20
CA GLU A 14 -0.45 -6.99 16.95
C GLU A 14 -1.50 -6.11 16.26
N ILE A 15 -1.10 -4.91 15.84
CA ILE A 15 -1.99 -3.93 15.20
C ILE A 15 -2.52 -4.48 13.87
N ILE A 16 -1.64 -4.94 12.99
CA ILE A 16 -2.01 -5.39 11.65
C ILE A 16 -2.84 -6.67 11.73
N SER A 17 -2.47 -7.62 12.59
CA SER A 17 -3.24 -8.87 12.76
C SER A 17 -4.63 -8.59 13.31
N SER A 18 -4.76 -7.67 14.28
CA SER A 18 -6.07 -7.30 14.85
C SER A 18 -6.98 -6.66 13.81
N PHE A 19 -6.43 -5.80 12.95
CA PHE A 19 -7.17 -5.19 11.85
C PHE A 19 -7.67 -6.23 10.83
N VAL A 20 -6.79 -7.15 10.39
CA VAL A 20 -7.15 -8.27 9.50
C VAL A 20 -8.25 -9.12 10.11
N ASN A 21 -8.13 -9.46 11.39
CA ASN A 21 -9.11 -10.27 12.10
C ASN A 21 -10.49 -9.59 12.14
N GLY A 22 -10.54 -8.27 12.35
CA GLY A 22 -11.78 -7.51 12.31
C GLY A 22 -12.48 -7.58 10.95
N ILE A 23 -11.72 -7.46 9.85
CA ILE A 23 -12.27 -7.59 8.50
C ILE A 23 -12.78 -9.01 8.25
N ASN A 24 -11.99 -10.02 8.60
CA ASN A 24 -12.37 -11.42 8.41
C ASN A 24 -13.60 -11.81 9.22
N ALA A 25 -13.78 -11.25 10.42
CA ALA A 25 -15.00 -11.42 11.21
C ALA A 25 -16.22 -10.84 10.49
N TYR A 26 -16.10 -9.70 9.81
CA TYR A 26 -17.20 -9.16 9.00
C TYR A 26 -17.48 -10.03 7.76
N ILE A 27 -16.44 -10.53 7.09
CA ILE A 27 -16.59 -11.48 5.98
C ILE A 27 -17.39 -12.70 6.45
N ASP A 28 -17.07 -13.27 7.61
CA ASP A 28 -17.83 -14.40 8.17
C ASP A 28 -19.31 -14.07 8.39
N LEU A 29 -19.63 -12.84 8.82
CA LEU A 29 -21.03 -12.39 8.95
C LEU A 29 -21.73 -12.34 7.59
N THR A 30 -21.07 -11.83 6.55
CA THR A 30 -21.65 -11.75 5.19
C THR A 30 -21.86 -13.13 4.56
N MET A 31 -21.04 -14.13 4.93
CA MET A 31 -21.20 -15.52 4.46
C MET A 31 -22.40 -16.21 5.12
N LYS A 32 -22.76 -15.80 6.35
CA LYS A 32 -23.97 -16.27 7.06
C LYS A 32 -25.23 -15.51 6.64
N ASN A 33 -25.08 -14.23 6.28
CA ASN A 33 -26.17 -13.38 5.82
C ASN A 33 -25.72 -12.56 4.58
N SER A 34 -26.12 -13.03 3.39
CA SER A 34 -25.76 -12.42 2.12
C SER A 34 -26.37 -11.03 1.90
N ASP A 35 -27.37 -10.62 2.68
CA ASP A 35 -27.95 -9.27 2.58
C ASP A 35 -27.00 -8.18 3.14
N LEU A 36 -25.99 -8.59 3.91
CA LEU A 36 -24.91 -7.70 4.36
C LEU A 36 -23.85 -7.46 3.27
N LEU A 37 -23.85 -8.23 2.17
CA LEU A 37 -22.91 -8.00 1.08
C LEU A 37 -23.28 -6.74 0.30
N PRO A 38 -22.30 -5.86 0.02
CA PRO A 38 -22.47 -4.78 -0.95
C PRO A 38 -22.97 -5.31 -2.30
N ILE A 39 -23.76 -4.49 -2.99
CA ILE A 39 -24.44 -4.89 -4.24
C ILE A 39 -23.44 -5.27 -5.34
N GLU A 40 -22.24 -4.70 -5.34
CA GLU A 40 -21.17 -4.95 -6.29
C GLU A 40 -20.79 -6.44 -6.35
N PHE A 41 -20.73 -7.13 -5.21
CA PHE A 41 -20.45 -8.58 -5.15
C PHE A 41 -21.51 -9.38 -5.89
N ARG A 42 -22.78 -8.96 -5.77
CA ARG A 42 -23.92 -9.59 -6.45
C ARG A 42 -23.90 -9.33 -7.95
N LEU A 43 -23.64 -8.08 -8.35
CA LEU A 43 -23.58 -7.67 -9.76
C LEU A 43 -22.44 -8.37 -10.52
N LEU A 44 -21.31 -8.58 -9.84
CA LEU A 44 -20.12 -9.21 -10.42
C LEU A 44 -20.09 -10.74 -10.27
N GLY A 45 -21.01 -11.33 -9.49
CA GLY A 45 -21.04 -12.77 -9.26
C GLY A 45 -19.83 -13.30 -8.48
N ILE A 46 -19.20 -12.46 -7.67
CA ILE A 46 -18.01 -12.79 -6.87
C ILE A 46 -18.33 -12.80 -5.36
N LYS A 47 -17.42 -13.35 -4.56
CA LYS A 47 -17.49 -13.36 -3.10
C LYS A 47 -16.29 -12.65 -2.50
N PRO A 48 -16.40 -12.06 -1.30
CA PRO A 48 -15.24 -11.54 -0.60
C PRO A 48 -14.27 -12.68 -0.27
N GLY A 49 -12.98 -12.45 -0.49
CA GLY A 49 -11.91 -13.33 -0.01
C GLY A 49 -11.44 -12.88 1.36
N TYR A 50 -10.98 -13.82 2.19
CA TYR A 50 -10.35 -13.48 3.47
C TYR A 50 -9.07 -12.66 3.25
N TRP A 51 -8.87 -11.72 4.15
CA TRP A 51 -7.68 -10.90 4.19
C TRP A 51 -6.57 -11.65 4.92
N ASP A 52 -5.35 -11.50 4.40
CA ASP A 52 -4.12 -11.88 5.08
C ASP A 52 -3.34 -10.61 5.41
N THR A 53 -2.53 -10.70 6.45
CA THR A 53 -1.56 -9.69 6.86
C THR A 53 -0.56 -9.32 5.76
N GLU A 54 -0.26 -10.24 4.84
CA GLU A 54 0.55 -9.97 3.64
C GLU A 54 -0.16 -9.06 2.64
N ILE A 55 -1.49 -9.15 2.56
CA ILE A 55 -2.33 -8.40 1.63
C ILE A 55 -2.63 -6.99 2.17
N VAL A 56 -2.76 -6.84 3.49
CA VAL A 56 -3.08 -5.54 4.13
C VAL A 56 -2.01 -4.50 3.98
N VAL A 57 -0.74 -4.91 3.95
CA VAL A 57 0.37 -3.99 3.71
C VAL A 57 0.41 -3.68 2.21
N SER A 58 -0.59 -2.92 1.74
CA SER A 58 -0.68 -2.50 0.35
C SER A 58 0.42 -1.50 0.02
N ARG A 59 1.38 -1.96 -0.78
CA ARG A 59 2.47 -1.12 -1.30
C ARG A 59 2.07 -0.35 -2.56
N HIS A 60 0.87 -0.58 -3.09
CA HIS A 60 0.37 0.13 -4.27
C HIS A 60 0.30 1.64 -4.03
N ASN A 61 -0.06 2.07 -2.83
CA ASN A 61 -0.07 3.49 -2.46
C ASN A 61 1.35 4.07 -2.31
N GLY A 62 2.38 3.22 -2.22
CA GLY A 62 3.79 3.61 -2.24
C GLY A 62 4.39 3.66 -3.66
N LEU A 63 3.66 3.21 -4.70
CA LEU A 63 4.06 3.33 -6.10
C LEU A 63 3.77 4.74 -6.63
N PHE A 64 4.25 5.75 -5.91
CA PHE A 64 3.94 7.15 -6.20
C PHE A 64 5.19 7.93 -6.61
N ARG A 65 5.02 8.72 -7.67
CA ARG A 65 5.85 9.87 -8.10
C ARG A 65 7.28 9.66 -8.62
N ASN A 66 7.96 8.54 -8.41
CA ASN A 66 9.38 8.53 -8.79
C ASN A 66 9.61 8.16 -10.27
N VAL A 67 8.85 7.23 -10.85
CA VAL A 67 9.15 6.71 -12.20
C VAL A 67 9.08 7.76 -13.32
N GLN A 68 8.27 8.81 -13.14
CA GLN A 68 8.10 9.86 -14.16
C GLN A 68 9.34 10.75 -14.28
N ASP A 69 10.04 10.98 -13.18
CA ASP A 69 11.17 11.92 -13.12
C ASP A 69 12.52 11.21 -13.07
N GLU A 70 12.60 9.97 -12.57
CA GLU A 70 13.86 9.24 -12.39
C GLU A 70 14.70 9.16 -13.67
N VAL A 71 14.08 8.82 -14.82
CA VAL A 71 14.80 8.72 -16.11
C VAL A 71 15.32 10.09 -16.54
N ARG A 72 14.52 11.14 -16.38
CA ARG A 72 14.90 12.51 -16.72
C ARG A 72 16.03 13.01 -15.83
N ILE A 73 15.94 12.77 -14.52
CA ILE A 73 16.98 13.13 -13.55
C ILE A 73 18.28 12.39 -13.89
N ALA A 74 18.23 11.10 -14.21
CA ALA A 74 19.40 10.33 -14.61
C ALA A 74 20.07 10.89 -15.88
N GLN A 75 19.26 11.26 -16.89
CA GLN A 75 19.76 11.91 -18.10
C GLN A 75 20.42 13.26 -17.79
N LEU A 76 19.82 14.07 -16.92
CA LEU A 76 20.39 15.35 -16.51
C LEU A 76 21.70 15.16 -15.76
N VAL A 77 21.79 14.20 -14.83
CA VAL A 77 23.05 13.88 -14.14
C VAL A 77 24.15 13.52 -15.14
N ASN A 78 23.82 12.75 -16.18
CA ASN A 78 24.77 12.41 -17.24
C ASN A 78 25.24 13.63 -18.05
N ILE A 79 24.38 14.63 -18.28
CA ILE A 79 24.70 15.80 -19.11
C ILE A 79 25.42 16.90 -18.30
N ILE A 80 24.96 17.20 -17.08
CA ILE A 80 25.43 18.39 -16.32
C ILE A 80 26.05 18.04 -14.95
N GLY A 81 26.14 16.77 -14.60
CA GLY A 81 26.70 16.31 -13.33
C GLY A 81 25.73 16.41 -12.14
N ALA A 82 25.93 15.55 -11.14
CA ALA A 82 25.04 15.41 -9.99
C ALA A 82 24.92 16.67 -9.14
N ASP A 83 26.02 17.39 -8.91
CA ASP A 83 26.01 18.61 -8.09
C ASP A 83 25.17 19.71 -8.72
N LYS A 84 25.22 19.85 -10.06
CA LYS A 84 24.42 20.85 -10.75
C LYS A 84 22.94 20.49 -10.73
N VAL A 85 22.59 19.22 -10.92
CA VAL A 85 21.20 18.75 -10.80
C VAL A 85 20.64 19.02 -9.40
N LYS A 86 21.39 18.71 -8.33
CA LYS A 86 20.99 18.99 -6.94
C LYS A 86 20.78 20.49 -6.66
N SER A 87 21.49 21.38 -7.36
CA SER A 87 21.27 22.82 -7.22
C SER A 87 20.00 23.33 -7.92
N LEU A 88 19.45 22.55 -8.86
CA LEU A 88 18.30 22.93 -9.69
C LEU A 88 17.00 22.23 -9.29
N TYR A 89 17.10 21.12 -8.55
CA TYR A 89 15.97 20.30 -8.12
C TYR A 89 15.93 20.20 -6.59
N ASP A 90 14.73 20.29 -6.03
CA ASP A 90 14.49 19.98 -4.62
C ASP A 90 14.10 18.50 -4.48
N PHE A 91 14.94 17.74 -3.79
CA PHE A 91 14.71 16.32 -3.50
C PHE A 91 14.20 16.08 -2.09
N HIS A 92 14.01 17.14 -1.30
CA HIS A 92 13.41 17.01 0.02
C HIS A 92 11.91 16.78 -0.13
N PRO A 93 11.31 15.94 0.73
CA PRO A 93 9.86 15.86 0.80
C PRO A 93 9.34 17.26 1.14
N SER A 94 8.63 17.88 0.20
CA SER A 94 7.89 19.11 0.42
C SER A 94 6.90 18.87 1.57
N ALA A 95 6.96 19.72 2.60
CA ALA A 95 6.07 19.67 3.77
C ALA A 95 4.59 19.78 3.39
#